data_AF-A0A9E7B1P5-F1
#
_entry.id   AF-A0A9E7B1P5-F1
#
_cell.length_a   1.000
_cell.length_b   1.000
_cell.length_c   1.000
_cell.angle_alpha   90.00
_cell.angle_beta   90.00
_cell.angle_gamma   90.00
#
_symmetry.space_group_name_H-M   'P 1'
#
loop_
_entity.id
_entity.type
_entity.pdbx_description
1 polymer ?
#
loop_
_entity_poly.entity_id
_entity_poly.type
_entity_poly.pdbx_seq_one_letter_code
_entity_poly.pdbx_strand_id
1 'polypeptide(L)'
;MKLENVTAGKGRRAIGRLSVRGEGDESFADGRRRSTRKANFSPQASASSTGPVRRTSCARLFAALDDDQVRSFERIARGFELRTSGLGMRTQSFSPLPRGGGRAEDRQVLLMQRFSRWAETVQNEGLSLAAILDVIAFGKSCRRVDRERRKRNGYAREQLYAGLDLYFRNDKHP
;
A
#
# COMPACT_ATOMS: atom_id res chain seq x y z
N MET A 1 -47.26 34.59 25.51
CA MET A 1 -45.89 35.00 25.10
C MET A 1 -45.70 34.64 23.64
N LYS A 2 -45.00 35.52 22.91
CA LYS A 2 -44.99 35.68 21.45
C LYS A 2 -44.40 34.49 20.67
N LEU A 3 -45.02 34.21 19.53
CA LEU A 3 -44.53 33.45 18.39
C LEU A 3 -43.58 34.33 17.56
N GLU A 4 -42.40 33.84 17.15
CA GLU A 4 -41.67 34.18 15.89
C GLU A 4 -40.70 32.99 15.60
N ASN A 5 -40.77 32.21 14.51
CA ASN A 5 -40.71 32.42 13.06
C ASN A 5 -39.30 32.33 12.42
N VAL A 6 -39.18 31.40 11.44
CA VAL A 6 -38.52 31.58 10.11
C VAL A 6 -36.97 31.48 10.12
N THR A 7 -36.28 30.64 9.31
CA THR A 7 -36.30 30.62 7.84
C THR A 7 -35.64 29.37 7.26
N ALA A 8 -36.18 28.92 6.13
CA ALA A 8 -35.67 27.91 5.22
C ALA A 8 -34.45 28.39 4.39
N GLY A 9 -33.56 27.47 4.04
CA GLY A 9 -32.49 27.68 3.06
C GLY A 9 -32.45 26.55 2.03
N LYS A 10 -33.25 26.69 0.96
CA LYS A 10 -33.35 25.75 -0.17
C LYS A 10 -32.39 26.21 -1.28
N GLY A 11 -31.29 25.48 -1.48
CA GLY A 11 -30.33 25.74 -2.57
C GLY A 11 -30.28 24.59 -3.57
N ARG A 12 -31.15 24.63 -4.58
CA ARG A 12 -31.07 23.77 -5.79
C ARG A 12 -29.96 24.31 -6.69
N ARG A 13 -29.05 23.47 -7.17
CA ARG A 13 -28.38 23.69 -8.47
C ARG A 13 -28.42 22.41 -9.29
N ALA A 14 -29.17 22.51 -10.39
CA ALA A 14 -29.19 21.55 -11.47
C ALA A 14 -27.82 21.52 -12.16
N ILE A 15 -27.33 20.33 -12.47
CA ILE A 15 -26.25 20.16 -13.43
C ILE A 15 -26.86 19.48 -14.64
N GLY A 16 -26.81 20.22 -15.75
CA GLY A 16 -27.42 19.87 -17.02
C GLY A 16 -26.85 18.60 -17.61
N ARG A 17 -27.81 17.83 -18.15
CA ARG A 17 -27.69 16.79 -19.15
C ARG A 17 -27.01 17.36 -20.39
N LEU A 18 -25.89 16.78 -20.82
CA LEU A 18 -25.46 16.85 -22.23
C LEU A 18 -25.21 15.42 -22.72
N SER A 19 -26.18 14.91 -23.49
CA SER A 19 -25.97 13.83 -24.44
C SER A 19 -25.05 14.35 -25.55
N VAL A 20 -23.94 13.67 -25.78
CA VAL A 20 -23.30 13.66 -27.10
C VAL A 20 -23.22 12.22 -27.54
N ARG A 21 -24.11 11.92 -28.48
CA ARG A 21 -24.18 10.74 -29.32
C ARG A 21 -23.13 10.95 -30.42
N GLY A 22 -22.22 9.99 -30.55
CA GLY A 22 -21.18 10.00 -31.58
C GLY A 22 -20.92 8.57 -32.00
N GLU A 23 -21.85 8.02 -32.77
CA GLU A 23 -21.65 6.84 -33.62
C GLU A 23 -20.67 7.27 -34.72
N GLY A 24 -19.53 6.59 -34.78
CA GLY A 24 -18.50 6.75 -35.80
C GLY A 24 -17.98 5.37 -36.17
N ASP A 25 -18.70 4.73 -37.09
CA ASP A 25 -18.23 3.60 -37.88
C ASP A 25 -17.02 4.05 -38.73
N GLU A 26 -15.80 3.74 -38.29
CA GLU A 26 -14.65 3.68 -39.19
C GLU A 26 -14.29 2.22 -39.45
N SER A 27 -14.83 1.78 -40.58
CA SER A 27 -14.46 0.57 -41.29
C SER A 27 -12.99 0.64 -41.69
N PHE A 28 -12.11 -0.03 -40.94
CA PHE A 28 -10.73 -0.27 -41.39
C PHE A 28 -10.62 -1.69 -41.93
N ALA A 29 -10.80 -1.81 -43.24
CA ALA A 29 -10.56 -3.03 -43.99
C ALA A 29 -9.05 -3.31 -44.13
N ASP A 30 -8.73 -4.58 -43.91
CA ASP A 30 -7.77 -5.43 -44.59
C ASP A 30 -6.31 -4.93 -44.78
N GLY A 31 -5.40 -5.69 -44.16
CA GLY A 31 -3.96 -5.51 -44.27
C GLY A 31 -3.21 -6.73 -43.79
N ARG A 32 -3.42 -7.87 -44.46
CA ARG A 32 -2.58 -9.08 -44.35
C ARG A 32 -1.09 -8.74 -44.23
N ARG A 33 -0.46 -9.11 -43.11
CA ARG A 33 0.92 -9.62 -43.08
C ARG A 33 1.06 -10.72 -42.03
N ARG A 34 0.98 -11.97 -42.49
CA ARG A 34 1.66 -13.10 -41.85
C ARG A 34 3.15 -12.77 -41.79
N SER A 35 3.71 -12.62 -40.60
CA SER A 35 5.14 -12.79 -40.39
C SER A 35 5.34 -13.66 -39.16
N THR A 36 5.55 -14.93 -39.44
CA THR A 36 6.09 -15.91 -38.50
C THR A 36 7.50 -15.48 -38.07
N ARG A 37 7.60 -14.83 -36.91
CA ARG A 37 8.84 -14.84 -36.13
C ARG A 37 8.57 -15.57 -34.82
N LYS A 38 9.10 -16.80 -34.75
CA LYS A 38 9.41 -17.49 -33.50
C LYS A 38 10.27 -16.56 -32.66
N ALA A 39 9.65 -15.83 -31.74
CA ALA A 39 10.36 -15.21 -30.64
C ALA A 39 10.52 -16.30 -29.59
N ASN A 40 11.76 -16.75 -29.43
CA ASN A 40 12.22 -17.62 -28.36
C ASN A 40 11.72 -17.09 -27.02
N PHE A 41 10.67 -17.71 -26.50
CA PHE A 41 10.27 -17.56 -25.10
C PHE A 41 11.29 -18.33 -24.27
N SER A 42 12.45 -17.72 -24.05
CA SER A 42 13.35 -18.15 -22.99
C SER A 42 12.69 -17.77 -21.67
N PRO A 43 12.37 -18.72 -20.79
CA PRO A 43 12.02 -18.39 -19.42
C PRO A 43 13.31 -17.87 -18.78
N GLN A 44 13.47 -16.54 -18.72
CA GLN A 44 14.43 -15.96 -17.78
C GLN A 44 13.96 -16.39 -16.39
N ALA A 45 14.72 -17.34 -15.85
CA ALA A 45 14.72 -17.67 -14.44
C ALA A 45 14.71 -16.36 -13.66
N SER A 46 13.60 -16.07 -12.99
CA SER A 46 13.54 -15.11 -11.91
C SER A 46 14.37 -15.69 -10.77
N ALA A 47 15.69 -15.53 -10.89
CA ALA A 47 16.62 -15.64 -9.80
C ALA A 47 16.22 -14.56 -8.79
N SER A 48 15.46 -15.00 -7.79
CA SER A 48 15.24 -14.33 -6.53
C SER A 48 16.59 -14.12 -5.85
N SER A 49 17.32 -13.10 -6.32
CA SER A 49 18.44 -12.51 -5.61
C SER A 49 17.91 -11.71 -4.44
N THR A 50 17.43 -12.42 -3.42
CA THR A 50 17.13 -11.88 -2.10
C THR A 50 18.47 -11.70 -1.37
N GLY A 51 19.29 -10.77 -1.85
CA GLY A 51 20.54 -10.33 -1.22
C GLY A 51 20.38 -8.91 -0.62
N PRO A 52 21.19 -8.55 0.39
CA PRO A 52 20.96 -7.39 1.26
C PRO A 52 21.43 -6.07 0.62
N VAL A 53 20.86 -5.69 -0.53
CA VAL A 53 21.16 -4.41 -1.21
C VAL A 53 20.24 -3.27 -0.74
N ARG A 54 19.26 -3.55 0.14
CA ARG A 54 18.13 -2.65 0.43
C ARG A 54 18.32 -1.62 1.57
N ARG A 55 19.53 -1.37 2.08
CA ARG A 55 19.70 -0.45 3.23
C ARG A 55 20.22 0.96 2.87
N THR A 56 20.93 1.13 1.78
CA THR A 56 21.66 2.40 1.53
C THR A 56 20.73 3.58 1.19
N SER A 57 19.65 3.33 0.44
CA SER A 57 18.65 4.37 0.12
C SER A 57 17.81 4.77 1.34
N CYS A 58 17.65 3.87 2.30
CA CYS A 58 16.85 4.12 3.49
C CYS A 58 17.62 4.87 4.57
N ALA A 59 18.97 4.82 4.59
CA ALA A 59 19.77 5.44 5.65
C ALA A 59 19.47 6.93 5.85
N ARG A 60 19.29 7.70 4.76
CA ARG A 60 18.90 9.11 4.84
C ARG A 60 17.46 9.34 5.29
N LEU A 61 16.57 8.38 5.00
CA LEU A 61 15.18 8.43 5.44
C LEU A 61 15.09 8.14 6.93
N PHE A 62 15.79 7.12 7.42
CA PHE A 62 15.88 6.78 8.85
C PHE A 62 16.49 7.91 9.69
N ALA A 63 17.50 8.63 9.17
CA ALA A 63 18.06 9.79 9.86
C ALA A 63 17.07 10.97 10.03
N ALA A 64 15.96 10.97 9.28
CA ALA A 64 14.92 11.99 9.35
C ALA A 64 13.64 11.51 10.07
N LEU A 65 13.63 10.28 10.58
CA LEU A 65 12.53 9.72 11.37
C LEU A 65 12.87 9.80 12.86
N ASP A 66 11.85 10.03 13.68
CA ASP A 66 11.98 9.87 15.13
C ASP A 66 11.99 8.38 15.53
N ASP A 67 12.50 8.04 16.71
CA ASP A 67 12.64 6.66 17.19
C ASP A 67 11.31 5.92 17.21
N ASP A 68 10.21 6.59 17.55
CA ASP A 68 8.85 6.03 17.50
C ASP A 68 8.38 5.73 16.07
N GLN A 69 8.76 6.58 15.12
CA GLN A 69 8.44 6.38 13.71
C GLN A 69 9.27 5.25 13.11
N VAL A 70 10.54 5.10 13.52
CA VAL A 70 11.40 3.97 13.16
C VAL A 70 10.79 2.66 13.66
N ARG A 71 10.36 2.59 14.93
CA ARG A 71 9.67 1.41 15.48
C ARG A 71 8.40 1.08 14.71
N SER A 72 7.61 2.08 14.36
CA SER A 72 6.38 1.91 13.59
C SER A 72 6.68 1.41 12.18
N PHE A 73 7.70 1.96 11.53
CA PHE A 73 8.17 1.53 10.21
C PHE A 73 8.53 0.03 10.21
N GLU A 74 9.33 -0.41 11.18
CA GLU A 74 9.75 -1.82 11.30
C GLU A 74 8.56 -2.76 11.54
N ARG A 75 7.62 -2.37 12.41
CA ARG A 75 6.44 -3.18 12.70
C ARG A 75 5.49 -3.29 11.52
N ILE A 76 5.30 -2.19 10.76
CA ILE A 76 4.50 -2.21 9.52
C ILE A 76 5.17 -3.10 8.48
N ALA A 77 6.48 -2.94 8.26
CA ALA A 77 7.24 -3.78 7.33
C ALA A 77 7.07 -5.26 7.70
N ARG A 78 7.22 -5.60 9.00
CA ARG A 78 7.06 -6.96 9.48
C ARG A 78 5.64 -7.50 9.34
N GLY A 79 4.63 -6.70 9.65
CA GLY A 79 3.23 -7.08 9.48
C GLY A 79 2.87 -7.33 8.02
N PHE A 80 3.38 -6.50 7.11
CA PHE A 80 3.24 -6.69 5.68
C PHE A 80 3.92 -7.97 5.19
N GLU A 81 5.15 -8.25 5.61
CA GLU A 81 5.86 -9.49 5.30
C GLU A 81 5.06 -10.72 5.74
N LEU A 82 4.57 -10.73 6.99
CA LEU A 82 3.74 -11.81 7.54
C LEU A 82 2.44 -12.00 6.74
N ARG A 83 1.83 -10.90 6.28
CA ARG A 83 0.60 -10.93 5.49
C ARG A 83 0.80 -11.44 4.06
N THR A 84 1.95 -11.15 3.45
CA THR A 84 2.21 -11.38 2.01
C THR A 84 3.05 -12.61 1.70
N SER A 85 3.97 -12.97 2.60
CA SER A 85 4.75 -14.21 2.47
C SER A 85 3.91 -15.46 2.73
N GLY A 86 2.65 -15.26 3.17
CA GLY A 86 1.81 -16.29 3.76
C GLY A 86 2.41 -16.78 5.07
N LEU A 87 1.59 -17.36 5.94
CA LEU A 87 2.08 -18.39 6.85
C LEU A 87 2.44 -19.59 5.95
N GLY A 88 3.53 -19.48 5.20
CA GLY A 88 3.95 -20.49 4.24
C GLY A 88 3.93 -21.83 4.93
N MET A 89 3.20 -22.77 4.32
CA MET A 89 3.00 -24.15 4.76
C MET A 89 4.27 -24.67 5.44
N ARG A 90 4.34 -24.56 6.77
CA ARG A 90 5.37 -25.25 7.54
C ARG A 90 4.94 -26.68 7.47
N THR A 91 5.57 -27.45 6.57
CA THR A 91 5.69 -28.89 6.76
C THR A 91 6.04 -29.06 8.23
N GLN A 92 5.11 -29.64 8.99
CA GLN A 92 5.41 -30.08 10.34
C GLN A 92 6.53 -31.09 10.19
N SER A 93 7.78 -30.63 10.31
CA SER A 93 8.86 -31.54 10.59
C SER A 93 8.49 -32.15 11.94
N PHE A 94 8.13 -33.43 11.92
CA PHE A 94 7.98 -34.29 13.09
C PHE A 94 9.36 -34.41 13.76
N SER A 95 9.80 -33.30 14.35
CA SER A 95 10.93 -33.23 15.27
C SER A 95 10.33 -33.26 16.68
N PRO A 96 10.93 -33.98 17.65
CA PRO A 96 10.44 -34.00 19.01
C PRO A 96 10.32 -32.57 19.54
N LEU A 97 9.09 -32.12 19.80
CA LEU A 97 8.80 -30.74 20.17
C LEU A 97 9.52 -30.35 21.47
N PRO A 98 10.31 -29.28 21.52
CA PRO A 98 10.53 -28.59 22.78
C PRO A 98 9.17 -28.00 23.23
N ARG A 99 8.69 -28.43 24.40
CA ARG A 99 7.55 -27.83 25.10
C ARG A 99 7.85 -26.35 25.37
N GLY A 100 7.31 -25.41 24.59
CA GLY A 100 7.40 -23.98 24.92
C GLY A 100 7.20 -22.92 23.82
N GLY A 101 6.50 -23.21 22.71
CA GLY A 101 6.54 -22.35 21.51
C GLY A 101 5.42 -21.31 21.27
N GLY A 102 4.34 -21.25 22.07
CA GLY A 102 3.14 -20.46 21.71
C GLY A 102 3.36 -18.94 21.59
N ARG A 103 4.24 -18.35 22.41
CA ARG A 103 4.44 -16.89 22.48
C ARG A 103 4.91 -16.24 21.18
N ALA A 104 5.66 -16.96 20.34
CA ALA A 104 6.19 -16.40 19.10
C ALA A 104 5.13 -16.31 18.00
N GLU A 105 4.26 -17.32 17.92
CA GLU A 105 3.15 -17.37 16.96
C GLU A 105 2.07 -16.36 17.34
N ASP A 106 1.70 -16.28 18.62
CA ASP A 106 0.76 -15.28 19.14
C ASP A 106 1.23 -13.85 18.82
N ARG A 107 2.53 -13.57 18.98
CA ARG A 107 3.10 -12.25 18.66
C ARG A 107 3.03 -11.93 17.16
N GLN A 108 3.22 -12.92 16.30
CA GLN A 108 3.09 -12.74 14.84
C GLN A 108 1.64 -12.48 14.44
N VAL A 109 0.69 -13.21 15.02
CA VAL A 109 -0.75 -13.00 14.81
C VAL A 109 -1.15 -11.58 15.24
N LEU A 110 -0.71 -11.13 16.42
CA LEU A 110 -0.97 -9.77 16.90
C LEU A 110 -0.37 -8.70 15.99
N LEU A 111 0.86 -8.88 15.50
CA LEU A 111 1.47 -7.94 14.55
C LEU A 111 0.70 -7.88 13.23
N MET A 112 0.25 -9.02 12.71
CA MET A 112 -0.56 -9.08 11.49
C MET A 112 -1.91 -8.39 11.70
N GLN A 113 -2.60 -8.64 12.81
CA GLN A 113 -3.88 -7.99 13.13
C GLN A 113 -3.72 -6.47 13.28
N ARG A 114 -2.68 -6.01 13.98
CA ARG A 114 -2.36 -4.58 14.10
C ARG A 114 -2.08 -3.95 12.74
N PHE A 115 -1.33 -4.62 11.88
CA PHE A 115 -1.08 -4.16 10.51
C PHE A 115 -2.39 -4.02 9.71
N SER A 116 -3.28 -5.02 9.76
CA SER A 116 -4.57 -4.97 9.05
C SER A 116 -5.44 -3.80 9.54
N ARG A 117 -5.61 -3.65 10.86
CA ARG A 117 -6.37 -2.55 11.46
C ARG A 117 -5.80 -1.18 11.08
N TRP A 118 -4.47 -1.04 11.11
CA TRP A 118 -3.81 0.17 10.64
C TRP A 118 -4.08 0.43 9.15
N ALA A 119 -3.95 -0.58 8.30
CA ALA A 119 -4.15 -0.43 6.86
C ALA A 119 -5.58 0.04 6.51
N GLU A 120 -6.59 -0.48 7.22
CA GLU A 120 -7.97 -0.02 7.13
C GLU A 120 -8.10 1.45 7.56
N THR A 121 -7.46 1.82 8.69
CA THR A 121 -7.50 3.19 9.19
C THR A 121 -6.85 4.18 8.21
N VAL A 122 -5.71 3.81 7.61
CA VAL A 122 -5.03 4.60 6.57
C VAL A 122 -5.98 4.87 5.39
N GLN A 123 -6.71 3.86 4.93
CA GLN A 123 -7.66 4.01 3.83
C GLN A 123 -8.84 4.90 4.22
N ASN A 124 -9.36 4.74 5.44
CA ASN A 124 -10.46 5.56 5.96
C ASN A 124 -10.07 7.03 6.13
N GLU A 125 -8.81 7.33 6.47
CA GLU A 125 -8.27 8.71 6.51
C GLU A 125 -7.94 9.29 5.12
N GLY A 126 -8.20 8.54 4.03
CA GLY A 126 -7.91 8.99 2.67
C GLY A 126 -6.42 8.99 2.31
N LEU A 127 -5.58 8.33 3.12
CA LEU A 127 -4.16 8.17 2.87
C LEU A 127 -3.90 7.06 1.84
N SER A 128 -2.84 7.21 1.05
CA SER A 128 -2.47 6.23 0.03
C SER A 128 -1.61 5.12 0.63
N LEU A 129 -2.28 4.07 1.12
CA LEU A 129 -1.63 2.85 1.61
C LEU A 129 -0.58 2.32 0.63
N ALA A 130 -0.88 2.32 -0.66
CA ALA A 130 0.03 1.83 -1.68
C ALA A 130 1.31 2.68 -1.80
N ALA A 131 1.22 4.01 -1.68
CA ALA A 131 2.39 4.89 -1.68
C ALA A 131 3.27 4.69 -0.43
N ILE A 132 2.64 4.45 0.72
CA ILE A 132 3.35 4.14 1.97
C ILE A 132 4.10 2.81 1.85
N LEU A 133 3.42 1.75 1.39
CA LEU A 133 4.02 0.42 1.23
C LEU A 133 5.13 0.38 0.16
N ASP A 134 5.01 1.16 -0.92
CA ASP A 134 6.07 1.36 -1.91
C ASP A 134 7.39 1.80 -1.26
N VAL A 135 7.32 2.66 -0.24
CA VAL A 135 8.51 3.10 0.49
C VAL A 135 8.93 2.06 1.54
N ILE A 136 8.00 1.60 2.37
CA ILE A 136 8.31 0.72 3.52
C ILE A 136 8.74 -0.68 3.07
N ALA A 137 7.89 -1.35 2.29
CA ALA A 137 8.09 -2.76 1.92
C ALA A 137 9.01 -2.94 0.71
N PHE A 138 8.94 -2.02 -0.26
CA PHE A 138 9.72 -2.12 -1.49
C PHE A 138 10.98 -1.26 -1.49
N GLY A 139 11.19 -0.42 -0.47
CA GLY A 139 12.40 0.40 -0.31
C GLY A 139 12.55 1.48 -1.39
N LYS A 140 11.46 1.86 -2.07
CA LYS A 140 11.51 2.93 -3.07
C LYS A 140 11.74 4.27 -2.38
N SER A 141 12.49 5.17 -3.02
CA SER A 141 12.60 6.55 -2.54
C SER A 141 11.30 7.31 -2.75
N CYS A 142 10.95 8.25 -1.87
CA CYS A 142 9.73 9.07 -2.01
C CYS A 142 9.66 9.76 -3.37
N ARG A 143 10.80 10.27 -3.89
CA ARG A 143 10.87 10.88 -5.23
C ARG A 143 10.49 9.91 -6.35
N ARG A 144 10.89 8.63 -6.24
CA ARG A 144 10.53 7.61 -7.22
C ARG A 144 9.03 7.31 -7.16
N VAL A 145 8.47 7.19 -5.96
CA VAL A 145 7.03 6.96 -5.74
C VAL A 145 6.21 8.13 -6.29
N ASP A 146 6.61 9.38 -6.03
CA ASP A 146 5.95 10.59 -6.55
C ASP A 146 5.91 10.59 -8.08
N ARG A 147 7.03 10.24 -8.73
CA ARG A 147 7.12 10.14 -10.20
C ARG A 147 6.25 9.02 -10.76
N GLU A 148 6.35 7.81 -10.22
CA GLU A 148 5.57 6.65 -10.67
C GLU A 148 4.05 6.91 -10.56
N ARG A 149 3.63 7.63 -9.50
CA ARG A 149 2.22 7.96 -9.25
C ARG A 149 1.77 9.28 -9.87
N ARG A 150 2.66 10.00 -10.57
CA ARG A 150 2.41 11.32 -11.18
C ARG A 150 1.82 12.33 -10.17
N LYS A 151 2.37 12.37 -8.96
CA LYS A 151 1.97 13.29 -7.88
C LYS A 151 2.99 14.41 -7.71
N ARG A 152 2.60 15.45 -6.97
CA ARG A 152 3.50 16.55 -6.60
C ARG A 152 4.68 16.03 -5.78
N ASN A 153 5.83 16.67 -5.92
CA ASN A 153 7.00 16.37 -5.10
C ASN A 153 6.65 16.49 -3.60
N GLY A 154 7.00 15.47 -2.81
CA GLY A 154 6.74 15.43 -1.38
C GLY A 154 5.48 14.67 -0.99
N TYR A 155 4.62 14.31 -1.96
CA TYR A 155 3.39 13.57 -1.69
C TYR A 155 3.65 12.26 -0.93
N ALA A 156 4.55 11.40 -1.40
CA ALA A 156 4.84 10.12 -0.75
C ALA A 156 5.45 10.30 0.65
N ARG A 157 6.18 11.40 0.89
CA ARG A 157 6.73 11.72 2.22
C ARG A 157 5.64 12.14 3.20
N GLU A 158 4.73 13.02 2.77
CA GLU A 158 3.56 13.43 3.57
C GLU A 158 2.71 12.21 3.96
N GLN A 159 2.44 11.34 2.98
CA GLN A 159 1.68 10.10 3.20
C GLN A 159 2.39 9.15 4.14
N LEU A 160 3.72 9.00 4.00
CA LEU A 160 4.52 8.15 4.89
C LEU A 160 4.45 8.62 6.34
N TYR A 161 4.72 9.91 6.59
CA TYR A 161 4.71 10.44 7.96
C TYR A 161 3.32 10.35 8.60
N ALA A 162 2.28 10.76 7.87
CA ALA A 162 0.90 10.62 8.35
C ALA A 162 0.56 9.16 8.68
N GLY A 163 1.00 8.21 7.83
CA GLY A 163 0.80 6.78 8.06
C GLY A 163 1.55 6.23 9.27
N LEU A 164 2.80 6.67 9.52
CA LEU A 164 3.60 6.25 10.67
C LEU A 164 3.01 6.81 11.98
N ASP A 165 2.62 8.08 11.99
CA ASP A 165 2.00 8.71 13.15
C ASP A 165 0.64 8.07 13.49
N LEU A 166 -0.12 7.69 12.46
CA LEU A 166 -1.37 6.93 12.62
C LEU A 166 -1.12 5.55 13.25
N TYR A 167 -0.09 4.84 12.81
CA TYR A 167 0.28 3.54 13.38
C TYR A 167 0.61 3.68 14.87
N PHE A 168 1.42 4.68 15.22
CA PHE A 168 1.81 4.94 16.60
C PHE A 168 0.62 5.26 17.51
N ARG A 169 -0.34 6.07 17.03
CA ARG A 169 -1.58 6.37 17.76
C ARG A 169 -2.41 5.11 18.00
N ASN A 170 -2.52 4.24 17.00
CA ASN A 170 -3.28 2.99 17.10
C ASN A 170 -2.61 1.95 18.00
N ASP A 171 -1.29 1.99 18.17
CA ASP A 171 -0.58 1.02 19.03
C ASP A 171 -0.77 1.30 20.53
N LYS A 172 -1.06 2.55 20.92
CA LYS A 172 -1.24 2.95 22.33
C LYS A 172 -2.60 2.58 22.91
N HIS A 173 -3.59 2.30 22.07
CA HIS A 173 -4.96 1.97 22.49
C HIS A 173 -5.37 0.63 21.87
N PRO A 174 -4.99 -0.51 22.51
CA PRO A 174 -5.38 -1.84 22.04
C PRO A 174 -6.90 -2.00 21.98
#